data_AF-A0A5K0YRI0-F1
#
_entry.id   AF-A0A5K0YRI0-F1
#
_cell.length_a   1.000
_cell.length_b   1.000
_cell.length_c   1.000
_cell.angle_alpha   90.00
_cell.angle_beta   90.00
_cell.angle_gamma   90.00
#
_symmetry.space_group_name_H-M   'P 1'
#
loop_
_entity.id
_entity.type
_entity.pdbx_description
1 polymer ?
#
loop_
_entity_poly.entity_id
_entity_poly.type
_entity_poly.pdbx_seq_one_letter_code
_entity_poly.pdbx_strand_id
1 'polypeptide(L)'
;AWGVKLLEESAPNSATAKYTDFLLATAAGKVEGGKVPSKIATPFEKTKVAAYTVGAMTPCMRLYAFLGREVQQVLDPEDHSHPYRKWVENYASKSFE
;
A
#
# COMPACT_ATOMS: atom_id res chain seq x y z
N ALA A 1 20.88 0.84 14.15
CA ALA A 1 19.73 1.77 14.18
C ALA A 1 20.12 3.03 13.44
N TRP A 2 19.23 3.61 12.62
CA TRP A 2 19.55 4.67 11.67
C TRP A 2 19.89 6.04 12.28
N GLY A 3 19.92 6.18 13.60
CA GLY A 3 20.26 7.43 14.29
C GLY A 3 19.25 8.58 14.09
N VAL A 4 18.07 8.28 13.53
CA VAL A 4 17.04 9.29 13.21
C VAL A 4 16.08 9.45 14.39
N LYS A 5 15.80 10.69 14.80
CA LYS A 5 14.69 11.03 15.69
C LYS A 5 13.40 11.06 14.87
N LEU A 6 12.37 10.36 15.33
CA LEU A 6 11.03 10.50 14.76
C LEU A 6 10.57 11.93 15.03
N LEU A 7 10.53 12.77 13.99
CA LEU A 7 9.93 14.09 14.06
C LEU A 7 8.41 13.90 14.06
N GLU A 8 7.69 14.66 14.88
CA GLU A 8 6.24 14.48 15.07
C GLU A 8 5.45 14.61 13.77
N GLU A 9 5.90 15.40 12.78
CA GLU A 9 5.17 15.54 11.51
C GLU A 9 6.10 16.05 10.40
N SER A 10 6.12 15.33 9.28
CA SER A 10 6.61 15.86 8.00
C SER A 10 5.46 15.84 7.02
N ALA A 11 5.18 16.97 6.36
CA ALA A 11 4.13 17.03 5.35
C ALA A 11 4.41 15.99 4.24
N PRO A 12 3.45 15.13 3.89
CA PRO A 12 3.63 14.19 2.80
C PRO A 12 3.90 14.95 1.50
N ASN A 13 4.77 14.40 0.66
CA ASN A 13 4.99 14.97 -0.66
C ASN A 13 3.71 14.84 -1.52
N SER A 14 3.68 15.54 -2.66
CA SER A 14 2.50 15.57 -3.54
C SER A 14 2.05 14.19 -4.02
N ALA A 15 2.97 13.25 -4.28
CA ALA A 15 2.62 11.90 -4.71
C ALA A 15 1.96 11.10 -3.59
N THR A 16 2.51 11.15 -2.38
CA THR A 16 1.93 10.51 -1.20
C THR A 16 0.54 11.06 -0.91
N ALA A 17 0.37 12.40 -0.92
CA ALA A 17 -0.93 13.03 -0.68
C ALA A 17 -1.99 12.56 -1.70
N LYS A 18 -1.66 12.60 -3.00
CA LYS A 18 -2.59 12.17 -4.07
C LYS A 18 -2.94 10.68 -3.97
N TYR A 19 -1.99 9.83 -3.59
CA TYR A 19 -2.26 8.41 -3.39
C TYR A 19 -3.20 8.17 -2.22
N THR A 20 -2.97 8.85 -1.09
CA THR A 20 -3.87 8.80 0.08
C THR A 20 -5.27 9.30 -0.27
N ASP A 21 -5.37 10.43 -0.98
CA ASP A 21 -6.66 10.98 -1.43
C ASP A 21 -7.42 10.00 -2.33
N PHE A 22 -6.73 9.35 -3.27
CA PHE A 22 -7.32 8.33 -4.14
C PHE A 22 -7.86 7.13 -3.36
N LEU A 23 -7.08 6.59 -2.41
CA LEU A 23 -7.52 5.46 -1.60
C LEU A 23 -8.71 5.82 -0.70
N LEU A 24 -8.67 6.98 -0.04
CA LEU A 24 -9.75 7.47 0.81
C LEU A 24 -11.02 7.75 0.00
N ALA A 25 -10.89 8.35 -1.19
CA ALA A 25 -12.02 8.57 -2.09
C ALA A 25 -12.63 7.23 -2.54
N THR A 26 -11.79 6.24 -2.85
CA THR A 26 -12.24 4.91 -3.26
C THR A 26 -12.98 4.19 -2.13
N ALA A 27 -12.44 4.21 -0.91
CA ALA A 27 -13.07 3.63 0.27
C ALA A 27 -14.38 4.34 0.66
N ALA A 28 -14.50 5.64 0.36
CA ALA A 28 -15.73 6.40 0.51
C ALA A 28 -16.75 6.16 -0.63
N GLY A 29 -16.45 5.29 -1.60
CA GLY A 29 -17.34 4.97 -2.72
C GLY A 29 -17.41 6.02 -3.82
N LYS A 30 -16.46 6.97 -3.88
CA LYS A 30 -16.37 8.01 -4.92
C LYS A 30 -15.67 7.50 -6.19
N VAL A 31 -16.09 6.33 -6.66
CA VAL A 31 -15.49 5.62 -7.81
C VAL A 31 -16.52 5.68 -8.94
N GLU A 32 -16.15 6.29 -10.07
CA GLU A 32 -17.00 6.70 -11.21
C GLU A 32 -17.61 8.11 -11.05
N GLY A 33 -17.66 8.88 -12.15
CA GLY A 33 -18.28 10.21 -12.25
C GLY A 33 -19.81 10.24 -12.04
N GLY A 34 -20.36 9.22 -11.39
CA GLY A 34 -21.73 9.17 -10.90
C GLY A 34 -21.84 9.93 -9.58
N LYS A 35 -22.95 10.68 -9.44
CA LYS A 35 -23.31 11.46 -8.26
C LYS A 35 -22.99 10.67 -6.98
N VAL A 36 -22.28 11.32 -6.06
CA VAL A 36 -22.05 10.85 -4.69
C VAL A 36 -23.37 10.26 -4.17
N PRO A 37 -23.47 8.94 -3.95
CA PRO A 37 -24.60 8.42 -3.20
C PRO A 37 -24.40 8.97 -1.79
N SER A 38 -25.18 9.99 -1.43
CA SER A 38 -25.12 10.59 -0.09
C SER A 38 -25.32 9.53 1.02
N LYS A 39 -25.79 8.33 0.68
CA LYS A 39 -25.75 7.10 1.47
C LYS A 39 -25.47 5.90 0.58
N ILE A 40 -24.52 5.05 0.99
CA ILE A 40 -24.48 3.63 0.58
C ILE A 40 -25.73 2.99 1.17
N ALA A 41 -26.79 2.90 0.39
CA ALA A 41 -28.13 2.59 0.88
C ALA A 41 -28.37 1.08 0.93
N THR A 42 -27.69 0.31 0.07
CA THR A 42 -27.96 -1.12 -0.09
C THR A 42 -26.76 -2.01 0.26
N PRO A 43 -26.99 -3.27 0.68
CA PRO A 43 -25.91 -4.25 0.86
C PRO A 43 -25.07 -4.48 -0.42
N PHE A 44 -25.68 -4.38 -1.60
CA PHE A 44 -24.98 -4.52 -2.88
C PHE A 44 -23.96 -3.40 -3.11
N GLU A 45 -24.33 -2.14 -2.85
CA GLU A 45 -23.41 -1.00 -2.97
C GLU A 45 -22.24 -1.12 -1.97
N LYS A 46 -22.48 -1.64 -0.76
CA LYS A 46 -21.40 -1.91 0.22
C LYS A 46 -20.39 -2.91 -0.35
N THR A 47 -20.85 -4.00 -0.95
CA THR A 47 -19.98 -5.00 -1.57
C THR A 47 -19.19 -4.40 -2.74
N LYS A 48 -19.80 -3.55 -3.57
CA LYS A 48 -19.13 -2.86 -4.68
C LYS A 48 -17.98 -1.97 -4.16
N VAL A 49 -18.22 -1.16 -3.13
CA VAL A 49 -17.19 -0.30 -2.53
C VAL A 49 -16.06 -1.11 -1.90
N ALA A 50 -16.38 -2.20 -1.19
CA ALA A 50 -15.38 -3.10 -0.63
C ALA A 50 -14.50 -3.72 -1.74
N ALA A 51 -15.10 -4.21 -2.82
CA ALA A 51 -14.39 -4.77 -3.96
C ALA A 51 -13.45 -3.74 -4.62
N TYR A 52 -13.91 -2.50 -4.79
CA TYR A 52 -13.08 -1.42 -5.33
C TYR A 52 -11.93 -1.03 -4.40
N THR A 53 -12.17 -1.00 -3.09
CA THR A 53 -11.13 -0.69 -2.10
C THR A 53 -10.02 -1.74 -2.15
N VAL A 54 -10.38 -3.02 -2.12
CA VAL A 54 -9.42 -4.12 -2.25
C VAL A 54 -8.69 -4.05 -3.60
N GLY A 55 -9.43 -3.81 -4.69
CA GLY A 55 -8.86 -3.63 -6.02
C GLY A 55 -7.85 -2.48 -6.12
N ALA A 56 -8.12 -1.35 -5.46
CA ALA A 56 -7.25 -0.18 -5.43
C ALA A 56 -5.98 -0.38 -4.57
N MET A 57 -6.05 -1.21 -3.52
CA MET A 57 -4.91 -1.57 -2.68
C MET A 57 -4.06 -2.72 -3.26
N THR A 58 -4.64 -3.56 -4.11
CA THR A 58 -3.94 -4.75 -4.66
C THR A 58 -2.64 -4.41 -5.39
N PRO A 59 -2.53 -3.35 -6.23
CA PRO A 59 -1.30 -3.05 -6.95
C PRO A 59 -0.10 -2.77 -6.04
N CYS A 60 -0.29 -2.05 -4.92
CA CYS A 60 0.85 -1.71 -4.05
C CYS A 60 1.38 -2.94 -3.32
N MET A 61 0.48 -3.81 -2.84
CA MET A 61 0.86 -5.09 -2.21
C MET A 61 1.63 -5.97 -3.21
N ARG A 62 1.08 -6.16 -4.42
CA ARG A 62 1.72 -6.97 -5.46
C ARG A 62 3.06 -6.44 -5.93
N LEU A 63 3.16 -5.12 -6.11
CA LEU A 63 4.40 -4.48 -6.51
C LEU A 63 5.47 -4.65 -5.44
N TYR A 64 5.15 -4.44 -4.17
CA TYR A 64 6.11 -4.58 -3.09
C TYR A 64 6.60 -6.02 -2.94
N ALA A 65 5.71 -7.00 -3.07
CA ALA A 65 6.09 -8.39 -3.02
C ALA A 65 6.98 -8.81 -4.19
N PHE A 66 6.65 -8.36 -5.40
CA PHE A 66 7.49 -8.55 -6.58
C PHE A 66 8.88 -7.94 -6.38
N LEU A 67 8.96 -6.65 -6.01
CA LEU A 67 10.23 -5.97 -5.79
C LEU A 67 11.04 -6.62 -4.66
N GLY A 68 10.40 -7.06 -3.58
CA GLY A 68 11.08 -7.79 -2.49
C GLY A 68 11.77 -9.06 -3.00
N ARG A 69 11.07 -9.85 -3.82
CA ARG A 69 11.63 -11.08 -4.43
C ARG A 69 12.73 -10.79 -5.44
N GLU A 70 12.58 -9.77 -6.28
CA GLU A 70 13.61 -9.39 -7.26
C GLU A 70 14.88 -8.86 -6.58
N VAL A 71 14.72 -8.02 -5.55
CA VAL A 71 15.85 -7.54 -4.76
C VAL A 71 16.53 -8.68 -4.02
N GLN A 72 15.78 -9.61 -3.43
CA GLN A 72 16.36 -10.76 -2.73
C GLN A 72 17.24 -11.62 -3.64
N GLN A 73 16.91 -11.75 -4.93
CA GLN A 73 17.70 -12.55 -5.89
C GLN A 73 19.07 -11.95 -6.21
N VAL A 74 19.25 -10.64 -6.06
CA VAL A 74 20.51 -9.95 -6.40
C VAL A 74 21.38 -9.65 -5.17
N LEU A 75 20.89 -9.90 -3.97
CA LEU A 75 21.64 -9.73 -2.73
C LEU A 75 22.50 -10.97 -2.44
N ASP A 76 23.65 -10.75 -1.79
CA ASP A 76 24.47 -11.83 -1.25
C ASP A 76 23.73 -12.55 -0.11
N PRO A 77 23.41 -13.85 -0.23
CA PRO A 77 22.74 -14.60 0.83
C PRO A 77 23.51 -14.65 2.15
N GLU A 78 24.85 -14.57 2.07
CA GLU A 78 25.75 -14.68 3.22
C GLU A 78 25.98 -13.33 3.91
N ASP A 79 25.62 -12.20 3.27
CA ASP A 79 25.69 -10.89 3.90
C ASP A 79 24.52 -10.70 4.88
N HIS A 80 24.78 -11.07 6.12
CA HIS A 80 23.84 -10.91 7.21
C HIS A 80 23.83 -9.52 7.85
N SER A 81 24.76 -8.64 7.45
CA SER A 81 24.95 -7.31 8.02
C SER A 81 24.14 -6.22 7.30
N HIS A 82 23.54 -6.55 6.15
CA HIS A 82 22.85 -5.58 5.30
C HIS A 82 21.72 -4.85 6.06
N PRO A 83 21.73 -3.51 6.13
CA PRO A 83 20.83 -2.74 7.00
C PRO A 83 19.35 -2.83 6.61
N TYR A 84 19.06 -3.22 5.36
CA TYR A 84 17.70 -3.42 4.85
C TYR A 84 17.26 -4.88 4.81
N ARG A 85 18.07 -5.84 5.27
CA ARG A 85 17.79 -7.27 5.15
C ARG A 85 16.37 -7.65 5.60
N LYS A 86 16.01 -7.25 6.82
CA LYS A 86 14.68 -7.52 7.40
C LYS A 86 13.53 -6.94 6.56
N TRP A 87 13.74 -5.78 5.94
CA TRP A 87 12.75 -5.13 5.09
C TRP A 87 12.54 -5.95 3.83
N VAL A 88 13.63 -6.35 3.15
CA VAL A 88 13.56 -7.19 1.95
C VAL A 88 12.93 -8.55 2.26
N GLU A 89 13.36 -9.23 3.33
CA GLU A 89 12.79 -10.52 3.75
C GLU A 89 11.29 -10.44 4.05
N ASN A 90 10.83 -9.34 4.67
CA ASN A 90 9.41 -9.13 4.94
C ASN A 90 8.57 -9.05 3.66
N TYR A 91 9.01 -8.27 2.67
CA TYR A 91 8.27 -8.14 1.41
C TYR A 91 8.43 -9.35 0.49
N ALA A 92 9.55 -10.07 0.57
CA ALA A 92 9.77 -11.29 -0.21
C ALA A 92 9.02 -12.52 0.36
N SER A 93 8.56 -12.46 1.62
CA SER A 93 7.86 -13.56 2.28
C SER A 93 6.56 -13.94 1.58
N LYS A 94 6.26 -15.25 1.54
CA LYS A 94 4.98 -15.79 1.06
C LYS A 94 3.78 -15.35 1.91
N SER A 95 3.99 -14.87 3.13
CA SER A 95 2.92 -14.42 4.02
C SER A 95 2.52 -12.96 3.83
N PHE A 96 3.21 -12.22 2.97
CA PHE A 96 3.01 -10.76 2.83
C PHE A 96 1.79 -10.39 1.99
N GLU A 97 1.55 -11.10 0.89
CA GLU A 97 0.47 -10.82 -0.08
C GLU A 97 -0.44 -12.02 -0.32
#